data_AF-A0A0F2RUC5-F1
#
_entry.id   AF-A0A0F2RUC5-F1
#
_cell.length_a   1.000
_cell.length_b   1.000
_cell.length_c   1.000
_cell.angle_alpha   90.00
_cell.angle_beta   90.00
_cell.angle_gamma   90.00
#
_symmetry.space_group_name_H-M   'P 1'
#
loop_
_entity.id
_entity.type
_entity.pdbx_description
1 polymer ?
#
loop_
_entity_poly.entity_id
_entity_poly.type
_entity_poly.pdbx_seq_one_letter_code
_entity_poly.pdbx_strand_id
1 'polypeptide(L)'
;MCLTAQGGQVEHMPFQILTPKTARQRVQVLLSGRAAEICIFGDPSSGAGIGAESDLAQATNLALAIERKWGFGESGLIWDSGTANEMWRLPEKERRRVERHLQDASSRALVVVTENKAQIVDLAEHLFRVREMSTRDIITFAKQITGEMTVGKAS
;
A
#
# COMPACT_ATOMS: atom_id res chain seq x y z
N MET A 1 -2.71 13.83 -4.36
CA MET A 1 -2.21 12.82 -5.32
C MET A 1 -1.83 13.55 -6.59
N CYS A 2 -0.65 13.29 -7.12
CA CYS A 2 -0.13 13.98 -8.30
C CYS A 2 0.49 12.97 -9.29
N LEU A 3 0.36 13.22 -10.60
CA LEU A 3 1.06 12.48 -11.65
C LEU A 3 2.37 13.21 -12.00
N THR A 4 3.51 12.58 -11.72
CA THR A 4 4.83 13.05 -12.11
C THR A 4 5.32 12.31 -13.37
N ALA A 5 6.44 12.76 -13.94
CA ALA A 5 7.07 12.07 -15.07
C ALA A 5 7.55 10.65 -14.73
N GLN A 6 7.63 10.29 -13.44
CA GLN A 6 8.03 8.97 -12.96
C GLN A 6 6.85 8.08 -12.50
N GLY A 7 5.60 8.59 -12.52
CA GLY A 7 4.40 7.86 -12.08
C GLY A 7 3.49 8.67 -11.16
N GLY A 8 2.52 8.02 -10.52
CA GLY A 8 1.64 8.66 -9.53
C GLY A 8 2.24 8.66 -8.12
N GLN A 9 2.15 9.78 -7.40
CA GLN A 9 2.58 9.89 -6.01
C GLN A 9 1.41 10.26 -5.09
N VAL A 10 1.35 9.59 -3.93
CA VAL A 10 0.45 9.92 -2.82
C VAL A 10 1.30 10.30 -1.61
N GLU A 11 1.29 11.58 -1.24
CA GLU A 11 1.91 12.02 0.00
C GLU A 11 1.11 11.52 1.21
N HIS A 12 1.81 10.91 2.16
CA HIS A 12 1.24 10.50 3.45
C HIS A 12 1.79 11.39 4.56
N MET A 13 0.92 11.99 5.37
CA MET A 13 1.34 12.67 6.60
C MET A 13 2.03 11.68 7.56
N PRO A 14 3.13 12.07 8.25
CA PRO A 14 3.83 11.18 9.18
C PRO A 14 2.97 10.85 10.40
N PHE A 15 2.93 9.57 10.78
CA PHE A 15 2.08 9.04 11.85
C PHE A 15 2.81 8.93 13.19
N GLN A 16 2.13 9.28 14.28
CA GLN A 16 2.74 9.37 15.62
C GLN A 16 2.65 8.09 16.47
N ILE A 17 1.71 7.14 16.25
CA ILE A 17 1.66 5.85 16.98
C ILE A 17 0.97 4.78 16.10
N LEU A 18 1.50 3.55 16.03
CA LEU A 18 0.91 2.42 15.31
C LEU A 18 0.47 1.29 16.27
N THR A 19 -0.57 0.57 15.86
CA THR A 19 -1.02 -0.70 16.47
C THR A 19 -0.64 -1.87 15.54
N PRO A 20 -0.69 -3.13 16.00
CA PRO A 20 -0.47 -4.27 15.11
C PRO A 20 -1.37 -4.25 13.86
N LYS A 21 -2.63 -3.84 14.02
CA LYS A 21 -3.59 -3.73 12.91
C LYS A 21 -3.19 -2.64 11.93
N THR A 22 -2.94 -1.42 12.42
CA THR A 22 -2.65 -0.28 11.56
C THR A 22 -1.27 -0.37 10.89
N ALA A 23 -0.30 -1.01 11.54
CA ALA A 23 0.99 -1.32 10.93
C ALA A 23 0.84 -2.26 9.72
N ARG A 24 0.09 -3.36 9.85
CA ARG A 24 -0.17 -4.29 8.73
C ARG A 24 -0.97 -3.64 7.61
N GLN A 25 -1.98 -2.84 7.94
CA GLN A 25 -2.73 -2.05 6.96
C GLN A 25 -1.82 -1.07 6.21
N ARG A 26 -0.80 -0.51 6.88
CA ARG A 26 0.15 0.40 6.24
C ARG A 26 1.07 -0.34 5.26
N VAL A 27 1.53 -1.57 5.59
CA VAL A 27 2.23 -2.44 4.62
C VAL A 27 1.34 -2.70 3.40
N GLN A 28 0.06 -3.01 3.62
CA GLN A 28 -0.92 -3.21 2.54
C GLN A 28 -1.08 -1.98 1.64
N VAL A 29 -1.16 -0.77 2.22
CA VAL A 29 -1.27 0.48 1.45
C VAL A 29 -0.03 0.69 0.57
N LEU A 30 1.18 0.47 1.11
CA LEU A 30 2.42 0.60 0.33
C LEU A 30 2.44 -0.37 -0.86
N LEU A 31 1.92 -1.59 -0.69
CA LEU A 31 1.87 -2.58 -1.76
C LEU A 31 0.67 -2.44 -2.71
N SER A 32 -0.22 -1.46 -2.49
CA SER A 32 -1.45 -1.30 -3.27
C SER A 32 -1.20 -0.82 -4.69
N GLY A 33 -0.19 0.04 -4.92
CA GLY A 33 0.18 0.48 -6.27
C GLY A 33 0.64 -0.70 -7.13
N ARG A 34 1.55 -1.52 -6.61
CA ARG A 34 2.00 -2.75 -7.26
C ARG A 34 0.84 -3.73 -7.50
N ALA A 35 -0.09 -3.85 -6.55
CA ALA A 35 -1.28 -4.69 -6.74
C ALA A 35 -2.20 -4.18 -7.85
N ALA A 36 -2.34 -2.85 -8.00
CA ALA A 36 -3.06 -2.23 -9.10
C ALA A 36 -2.42 -2.53 -10.45
N GLU A 37 -1.09 -2.46 -10.55
CA GLU A 37 -0.37 -2.83 -11.76
C GLU A 37 -0.63 -4.28 -12.17
N ILE A 38 -0.53 -5.23 -11.22
CA ILE A 38 -0.81 -6.64 -11.48
C ILE A 38 -2.27 -6.84 -11.94
N CYS A 39 -3.23 -6.20 -11.26
CA CYS A 39 -4.65 -6.36 -11.57
C CYS A 39 -5.05 -5.79 -12.94
N ILE A 40 -4.37 -4.75 -13.39
CA ILE A 40 -4.69 -4.02 -14.63
C ILE A 40 -3.83 -4.49 -15.81
N PHE A 41 -2.53 -4.69 -15.59
CA PHE A 41 -1.53 -4.98 -16.63
C PHE A 41 -1.00 -6.42 -16.61
N GLY A 42 -1.38 -7.23 -15.61
CA GLY A 42 -0.98 -8.64 -15.48
C GLY A 42 0.34 -8.84 -14.73
N ASP A 43 1.27 -7.90 -14.86
CA ASP A 43 2.58 -7.94 -14.23
C ASP A 43 2.90 -6.63 -13.48
N PRO A 44 3.69 -6.68 -12.39
CA PRO A 44 4.15 -5.48 -11.70
C PRO A 44 5.23 -4.75 -12.51
N SER A 45 5.33 -3.43 -12.35
CA SER A 45 6.46 -2.65 -12.87
C SER A 45 7.62 -2.62 -11.87
N SER A 46 8.78 -2.13 -12.32
CA SER A 46 9.92 -1.85 -11.43
C SER A 46 9.70 -0.62 -10.54
N GLY A 47 8.65 0.16 -10.76
CA GLY A 47 8.42 1.45 -10.09
C GLY A 47 8.40 1.37 -8.57
N ALA A 48 7.79 0.31 -8.02
CA ALA A 48 7.68 0.08 -6.58
C ALA A 48 9.03 -0.23 -5.88
N GLY A 49 10.13 -0.42 -6.62
CA GLY A 49 11.45 -0.81 -6.08
C GLY A 49 12.57 0.21 -6.30
N ILE A 50 12.29 1.40 -6.84
CA ILE A 50 13.33 2.37 -7.20
C ILE A 50 13.77 3.19 -5.97
N GLY A 51 14.93 2.84 -5.40
CA GLY A 51 15.57 3.59 -4.32
C GLY A 51 15.08 3.25 -2.92
N ALA A 52 15.70 3.88 -1.91
CA ALA A 52 15.43 3.63 -0.49
C ALA A 52 14.05 4.10 -0.02
N GLU A 53 13.47 5.07 -0.73
CA GLU A 53 12.13 5.61 -0.47
C GLU A 53 11.04 4.89 -1.29
N SER A 54 11.39 3.80 -1.99
CA SER A 54 10.42 3.02 -2.76
C SER A 54 9.40 2.33 -1.87
N ASP A 55 8.21 2.07 -2.42
CA ASP A 55 7.13 1.39 -1.69
C ASP A 55 7.56 0.03 -1.13
N LEU A 56 8.34 -0.76 -1.89
CA LEU A 56 8.87 -2.04 -1.42
C LEU A 56 9.90 -1.85 -0.29
N ALA A 57 10.78 -0.87 -0.38
CA ALA A 57 11.75 -0.59 0.68
C ALA A 57 11.03 -0.14 1.97
N GLN A 58 10.06 0.77 1.86
CA GLN A 58 9.23 1.21 2.99
C GLN A 58 8.41 0.05 3.59
N ALA A 59 7.79 -0.79 2.75
CA ALA A 59 7.01 -1.93 3.21
C ALA A 59 7.88 -2.95 3.95
N THR A 60 9.09 -3.21 3.43
CA THR A 60 10.08 -4.12 4.05
C THR A 60 10.54 -3.58 5.40
N ASN A 61 10.89 -2.29 5.48
CA ASN A 61 11.27 -1.64 6.73
C ASN A 61 10.15 -1.69 7.78
N LEU A 62 8.90 -1.54 7.35
CA LEU A 62 7.75 -1.61 8.24
C LEU A 62 7.47 -3.03 8.74
N ALA A 63 7.59 -4.03 7.87
CA ALA A 63 7.48 -5.45 8.24
C ALA A 63 8.61 -5.86 9.21
N LEU A 64 9.82 -5.32 9.04
CA LEU A 64 10.90 -5.47 10.01
C LEU A 64 10.58 -4.80 11.36
N ALA A 65 10.00 -3.60 11.36
CA ALA A 65 9.61 -2.91 12.59
C ALA A 65 8.53 -3.69 13.37
N ILE A 66 7.59 -4.32 12.67
CA ILE A 66 6.58 -5.22 13.26
C ILE A 66 7.25 -6.35 14.05
N GLU A 67 8.28 -6.97 13.47
CA GLU A 67 8.99 -8.09 14.10
C GLU A 67 9.98 -7.65 15.18
N ARG A 68 10.72 -6.55 14.98
CA ARG A 68 11.94 -6.26 15.75
C ARG A 68 11.89 -4.97 16.56
N LYS A 69 10.93 -4.06 16.31
CA LYS A 69 10.86 -2.77 17.04
C LYS A 69 9.68 -2.67 17.96
N TRP A 70 8.54 -3.26 17.58
CA TRP A 70 7.27 -3.04 18.28
C TRP A 70 6.71 -4.29 18.97
N GLY A 71 7.31 -5.46 18.73
CA GLY A 71 6.82 -6.72 19.27
C GLY A 71 5.41 -7.09 18.78
N PHE A 72 5.04 -6.64 17.58
CA PHE A 72 3.75 -6.94 16.94
C PHE A 72 3.77 -8.26 16.16
N GLY A 73 4.97 -8.78 15.92
CA GLY A 73 5.23 -10.05 15.25
C GLY A 73 5.47 -11.21 16.20
N GLU A 74 6.05 -12.27 15.67
CA GLU A 74 6.32 -13.50 16.41
C GLU A 74 7.76 -13.58 16.95
N SER A 75 8.57 -12.54 16.72
CA SER A 75 9.98 -12.47 17.15
C SER A 75 10.16 -12.05 18.61
N GLY A 76 9.06 -11.74 19.30
CA GLY A 76 9.04 -11.41 20.73
C GLY A 76 9.17 -9.91 20.97
N LEU A 77 9.53 -9.53 22.20
CA LEU A 77 9.56 -8.14 22.67
C LEU A 77 10.96 -7.51 22.63
N ILE A 78 11.97 -8.22 22.10
CA ILE A 78 13.32 -7.67 21.98
C ILE A 78 13.29 -6.53 20.96
N TRP A 79 13.85 -5.39 21.34
CA TRP A 79 14.03 -4.26 20.45
C TRP A 79 15.37 -4.40 19.69
N ASP A 80 15.32 -4.29 18.37
CA ASP A 80 16.46 -4.25 17.48
C ASP A 80 16.19 -3.23 16.33
N SER A 81 17.18 -2.37 16.08
CA SER A 81 17.07 -1.25 15.15
C SER A 81 17.22 -1.61 13.66
N GLY A 82 17.48 -2.88 13.33
CA GLY A 82 17.83 -3.34 11.98
C GLY A 82 16.90 -2.84 10.86
N THR A 83 17.49 -2.63 9.69
CA THR A 83 16.84 -2.05 8.49
C THR A 83 16.79 -3.02 7.32
N ALA A 84 16.01 -2.69 6.28
CA ALA A 84 15.91 -3.51 5.06
C ALA A 84 17.27 -3.75 4.38
N ASN A 85 18.22 -2.83 4.53
CA ASN A 85 19.58 -2.99 3.99
C ASN A 85 20.37 -4.12 4.69
N GLU A 86 19.97 -4.51 5.89
CA GLU A 86 20.60 -5.55 6.70
C GLU A 86 19.83 -6.88 6.62
N MET A 87 18.76 -6.93 5.82
CA MET A 87 17.86 -8.09 5.71
C MET A 87 18.61 -9.40 5.46
N TRP A 88 19.65 -9.39 4.64
CA TRP A 88 20.46 -10.56 4.30
C TRP A 88 21.25 -11.14 5.49
N ARG A 89 21.50 -10.34 6.52
CA ARG A 89 22.20 -10.76 7.74
C ARG A 89 21.27 -11.44 8.74
N LEU A 90 19.96 -11.35 8.53
CA LEU A 90 18.98 -11.93 9.44
C LEU A 90 18.91 -13.45 9.30
N PRO A 91 18.69 -14.16 10.42
CA PRO A 91 18.37 -15.58 10.40
C PRO A 91 17.21 -15.87 9.43
N GLU A 92 17.27 -17.00 8.73
CA GLU A 92 16.26 -17.37 7.72
C GLU A 92 14.83 -17.39 8.28
N LYS A 93 14.66 -17.80 9.55
CA LYS A 93 13.37 -17.78 10.24
C LYS A 93 12.78 -16.36 10.33
N GLU A 94 13.60 -15.36 10.63
CA GLU A 94 13.18 -13.96 10.68
C GLU A 94 12.87 -13.44 9.28
N ARG A 95 13.73 -13.76 8.29
CA ARG A 95 13.47 -13.38 6.89
C ARG A 95 12.12 -13.90 6.39
N ARG A 96 11.79 -15.16 6.72
CA ARG A 96 10.48 -15.76 6.40
C ARG A 96 9.30 -15.05 7.06
N ARG A 97 9.47 -14.48 8.26
CA ARG A 97 8.39 -13.76 8.95
C ARG A 97 8.11 -12.41 8.30
N VAL A 98 9.16 -11.68 7.94
CA VAL A 98 9.03 -10.43 7.18
C VAL A 98 8.38 -10.72 5.83
N GLU A 99 8.85 -11.74 5.12
CA GLU A 99 8.26 -12.17 3.84
C GLU A 99 6.77 -12.50 3.99
N ARG A 100 6.38 -13.19 5.06
CA ARG A 100 4.96 -13.49 5.34
C ARG A 100 4.12 -12.22 5.49
N HIS A 101 4.59 -11.20 6.22
CA HIS A 101 3.86 -9.93 6.32
C HIS A 101 3.69 -9.25 4.97
N LEU A 102 4.73 -9.29 4.11
CA LEU A 102 4.69 -8.70 2.78
C LEU A 102 3.73 -9.47 1.86
N GLN A 103 3.77 -10.80 1.89
CA GLN A 103 2.87 -11.66 1.11
C GLN A 103 1.41 -11.48 1.54
N ASP A 104 1.12 -11.52 2.84
CA ASP A 104 -0.23 -11.30 3.36
C ASP A 104 -0.77 -9.93 2.98
N ALA A 105 0.06 -8.89 3.09
CA ALA A 105 -0.29 -7.53 2.70
C ALA A 105 -0.52 -7.42 1.18
N SER A 106 0.34 -8.03 0.36
CA SER A 106 0.20 -8.05 -1.10
C SER A 106 -1.09 -8.76 -1.53
N SER A 107 -1.41 -9.91 -0.94
CA SER A 107 -2.63 -10.66 -1.25
C SER A 107 -3.89 -9.86 -0.87
N ARG A 108 -3.90 -9.23 0.32
CA ARG A 108 -5.01 -8.37 0.76
C ARG A 108 -5.16 -7.13 -0.12
N ALA A 109 -4.05 -6.52 -0.52
CA ALA A 109 -4.06 -5.40 -1.46
C ALA A 109 -4.67 -5.82 -2.80
N LEU A 110 -4.29 -6.99 -3.32
CA LEU A 110 -4.83 -7.51 -4.58
C LEU A 110 -6.34 -7.77 -4.51
N VAL A 111 -6.84 -8.31 -3.40
CA VAL A 111 -8.29 -8.49 -3.19
C VAL A 111 -9.02 -7.14 -3.26
N VAL A 112 -8.58 -6.16 -2.45
CA VAL A 112 -9.22 -4.83 -2.42
C VAL A 112 -9.15 -4.14 -3.78
N VAL A 113 -8.00 -4.19 -4.45
CA VAL A 113 -7.82 -3.60 -5.78
C VAL A 113 -8.73 -4.28 -6.80
N THR A 114 -8.85 -5.61 -6.77
CA THR A 114 -9.68 -6.37 -7.72
C THR A 114 -11.16 -6.07 -7.53
N GLU A 115 -11.62 -6.02 -6.28
CA GLU A 115 -13.00 -5.67 -5.94
C GLU A 115 -13.38 -4.24 -6.36
N ASN A 116 -12.40 -3.33 -6.41
CA ASN A 116 -12.59 -1.92 -6.73
C ASN A 116 -11.98 -1.52 -8.09
N LYS A 117 -11.77 -2.50 -8.99
CA LYS A 117 -11.03 -2.28 -10.26
C LYS A 117 -11.64 -1.17 -11.10
N ALA A 118 -12.97 -1.16 -11.26
CA ALA A 118 -13.67 -0.15 -12.05
C ALA A 118 -13.43 1.26 -11.49
N GLN A 119 -13.64 1.44 -10.18
CA GLN A 119 -13.43 2.72 -9.50
C GLN A 119 -11.98 3.21 -9.59
N ILE A 120 -11.01 2.30 -9.53
CA ILE A 120 -9.58 2.62 -9.67
C ILE A 120 -9.26 3.10 -11.09
N VAL A 121 -9.83 2.44 -12.12
CA VAL A 121 -9.67 2.87 -13.52
C VAL A 121 -10.30 4.24 -13.73
N ASP A 122 -11.53 4.47 -13.24
CA ASP A 122 -12.21 5.76 -13.35
C ASP A 122 -11.40 6.89 -12.67
N LEU A 123 -10.86 6.60 -11.49
CA LEU A 123 -9.99 7.54 -10.75
C LEU A 123 -8.72 7.85 -11.55
N ALA A 124 -8.07 6.84 -12.14
CA ALA A 124 -6.87 7.00 -12.94
C ALA A 124 -7.13 7.83 -14.21
N GLU A 125 -8.24 7.58 -14.91
CA GLU A 125 -8.65 8.37 -16.06
C GLU A 125 -8.96 9.82 -15.68
N HIS A 126 -9.62 10.04 -14.54
CA HIS A 126 -9.89 11.37 -14.04
C HIS A 126 -8.59 12.11 -13.72
N LEU A 127 -7.67 11.48 -12.98
CA LEU A 127 -6.34 12.02 -12.69
C LEU A 127 -5.54 12.35 -13.95
N PHE A 128 -5.66 11.54 -15.00
CA PHE A 128 -5.00 11.81 -16.28
C PHE A 128 -5.49 13.13 -16.90
N ARG A 129 -6.77 13.46 -16.74
CA ARG A 129 -7.38 14.72 -17.21
C ARG A 129 -7.00 15.92 -16.33
N VAL A 130 -7.04 15.77 -15.00
CA VAL A 130 -6.87 16.90 -14.07
C VAL A 130 -5.44 17.11 -13.56
N ARG A 131 -4.53 16.16 -13.79
CA ARG A 131 -3.10 16.10 -13.40
C ARG A 131 -2.81 16.07 -11.89
N GLU A 132 -3.65 16.69 -11.09
CA GLU A 132 -3.53 16.72 -9.64
C GLU A 132 -4.91 16.66 -8.98
N MET A 133 -5.01 15.96 -7.87
CA MET A 133 -6.20 15.95 -7.01
C MET A 133 -5.80 16.14 -5.56
N SER A 134 -6.41 17.13 -4.90
CA SER A 134 -6.32 17.31 -3.46
C SER A 134 -7.10 16.21 -2.72
N THR A 135 -6.89 16.10 -1.40
CA THR A 135 -7.68 15.19 -0.56
C THR A 135 -9.18 15.46 -0.67
N ARG A 136 -9.60 16.72 -0.83
CA ARG A 136 -11.01 17.10 -1.00
C ARG A 136 -11.56 16.59 -2.34
N ASP A 137 -10.77 16.67 -3.41
CA ASP A 137 -11.16 16.18 -4.73
C ASP A 137 -11.32 14.67 -4.73
N ILE A 138 -10.38 13.96 -4.10
CA ILE A 138 -10.44 12.49 -3.95
C ILE A 138 -11.68 12.07 -3.16
N ILE A 139 -11.98 12.73 -2.04
CA ILE A 139 -13.19 12.42 -1.24
C ILE A 139 -14.46 12.70 -2.04
N THR A 140 -14.49 13.79 -2.82
CA THR A 140 -15.65 14.15 -3.63
C THR A 140 -15.88 13.14 -4.75
N PHE A 141 -14.81 12.77 -5.46
CA PHE A 141 -14.84 11.74 -6.49
C PHE A 141 -15.25 10.37 -5.93
N ALA A 142 -14.68 9.97 -4.79
CA ALA A 142 -15.02 8.72 -4.11
C ALA A 142 -16.51 8.67 -3.73
N LYS A 143 -17.11 9.79 -3.31
CA LYS A 143 -18.56 9.86 -3.02
C LYS A 143 -19.43 9.72 -4.27
N GLN A 144 -18.97 10.23 -5.42
CA GLN A 144 -19.69 10.13 -6.68
C GLN A 144 -19.73 8.67 -7.18
N ILE A 145 -18.58 8.00 -7.18
CA ILE A 145 -18.47 6.60 -7.66
C ILE A 145 -19.05 5.57 -6.69
N THR A 146 -19.20 5.91 -5.40
CA THR A 146 -19.87 5.04 -4.40
C THR A 146 -21.36 5.34 -4.24
N GLY A 147 -21.84 6.48 -4.74
CA GLY A 147 -23.21 6.97 -4.61
C GLY A 147 -24.18 6.57 -5.73
N GLU A 148 -23.71 5.97 -6.83
CA GLU A 148 -24.56 5.50 -7.94
C GLU A 148 -25.24 4.13 -7.68
N MET A 149 -25.36 3.72 -6.41
CA MET A 149 -26.06 2.50 -5.99
C MET A 149 -27.49 2.74 -5.47
N THR A 150 -28.12 3.84 -5.88
CA THR A 150 -29.57 4.05 -5.70
C THR A 150 -30.23 4.55 -6.98
N VAL A 151 -30.58 3.64 -7.88
CA VAL A 151 -31.73 3.85 -8.79
C VAL A 151 -32.66 2.66 -8.68
N GLY A 152 -33.83 2.95 -8.13
CA GLY A 152 -34.95 2.02 -8.02
C GLY A 152 -36.15 2.72 -7.39
N LYS A 153 -36.55 3.89 -7.91
CA LYS A 153 -37.94 4.34 -7.74
C LYS A 153 -38.81 3.34 -8.51
N ALA A 154 -39.39 2.39 -7.80
CA ALA A 154 -40.54 1.66 -8.30
C ALA A 154 -41.72 2.63 -8.31
N SER A 155 -42.30 2.76 -9.50
CA SER A 155 -43.63 3.36 -9.73
C SER A 155 -44.72 2.50 -9.12
#